data_AF-A0A2P2E885-F1
#
_entry.id   AF-A0A2P2E885-F1
#
_cell.length_a   1.000
_cell.length_b   1.000
_cell.length_c   1.000
_cell.angle_alpha   90.00
_cell.angle_beta   90.00
_cell.angle_gamma   90.00
#
_symmetry.space_group_name_H-M   'P 1'
#
loop_
_entity.id
_entity.type
_entity.pdbx_description
1 polymer ?
#
loop_
_entity_poly.entity_id
_entity_poly.type
_entity_poly.pdbx_seq_one_letter_code
_entity_poly.pdbx_strand_id
1 'polypeptide(L)'
;MAYRTINADLVLVTLEKLQQRILARFPDAGLGKVCGELQSLAREANGRVTRLVRPIIWVRLGVGLVILAGLIMAGIGLRALNLEAHETEMLSVVSGLESAVNLMLVVGAGVYSLTSLEARVKRHDAMTGLHELRSIIHVIDMHQLTKDPVMLGGARTQVSPDHKLSPFELVRYLDYCSEMLSLSGKLAALYAQDFNDPDVIDAASDIEQLATNLSQKVWQKITIVQTSHDIAATA
;
A
#
# COMPACT_ATOMS: atom_id res chain seq x y z
N MET A 1 -6.37 -21.86 8.85
CA MET A 1 -6.08 -20.57 8.20
C MET A 1 -7.39 -19.81 8.07
N ALA A 2 -7.44 -18.53 8.47
CA ALA A 2 -8.61 -17.71 8.21
C ALA A 2 -8.56 -17.25 6.75
N TYR A 3 -9.39 -17.82 5.88
CA TYR A 3 -9.51 -17.44 4.46
C TYR A 3 -10.20 -16.07 4.25
N ARG A 4 -10.13 -15.18 5.24
CA ARG A 4 -10.77 -13.86 5.26
C ARG A 4 -9.77 -12.71 5.18
N THR A 5 -8.48 -12.99 5.29
CA THR A 5 -7.40 -12.00 5.24
C THR A 5 -6.25 -12.48 4.36
N ILE A 6 -5.59 -11.53 3.72
CA ILE A 6 -4.33 -11.73 3.02
C ILE A 6 -3.25 -11.95 4.08
N ASN A 7 -2.45 -13.01 3.91
CA ASN A 7 -1.33 -13.32 4.77
C ASN A 7 -0.03 -12.88 4.09
N ALA A 8 0.64 -11.88 4.66
CA ALA A 8 1.88 -11.32 4.12
C ALA A 8 3.02 -12.35 4.04
N ASP A 9 3.13 -13.27 5.00
CA ASP A 9 4.16 -14.31 5.00
C ASP A 9 3.96 -15.30 3.84
N LEU A 10 2.70 -15.64 3.51
CA LEU A 10 2.41 -16.48 2.35
C LEU A 10 2.75 -15.78 1.02
N VAL A 11 2.55 -14.46 0.94
CA VAL A 11 2.95 -13.67 -0.25
C VAL A 11 4.48 -13.69 -0.39
N LEU A 12 5.22 -13.52 0.71
CA LEU A 12 6.68 -13.61 0.74
C LEU A 12 7.21 -14.97 0.29
N VAL A 13 6.66 -16.06 0.83
CA VAL A 13 7.02 -17.43 0.44
C VAL A 13 6.73 -17.67 -1.06
N THR A 14 5.67 -17.08 -1.58
CA THR A 14 5.32 -17.20 -3.00
C THR A 14 6.31 -16.43 -3.89
N LEU A 15 6.71 -15.22 -3.47
CA LEU A 15 7.75 -14.44 -4.16
C LEU A 15 9.11 -15.16 -4.16
N GLU A 16 9.49 -15.79 -3.04
CA GLU A 16 10.72 -16.60 -2.95
C GLU A 16 10.74 -17.73 -3.96
N LYS A 17 9.65 -18.51 -4.02
CA LYS A 17 9.51 -19.60 -4.99
C LYS A 17 9.48 -19.08 -6.43
N LEU A 18 8.88 -17.92 -6.67
CA LEU A 18 8.86 -17.29 -7.98
C LEU A 18 10.27 -16.87 -8.40
N GLN A 19 11.03 -16.22 -7.52
CA GLN A 19 12.41 -15.81 -7.80
C GLN A 19 13.30 -17.02 -8.12
N GLN A 20 13.19 -18.09 -7.35
CA GLN A 20 13.94 -19.33 -7.61
C GLN A 20 13.61 -19.92 -8.99
N ARG A 21 12.33 -19.96 -9.37
CA ARG A 21 11.90 -20.43 -10.71
C ARG A 21 12.43 -19.53 -11.82
N ILE A 22 12.42 -18.21 -11.63
CA ILE A 22 12.96 -17.25 -12.59
C ILE A 22 14.46 -17.46 -12.77
N LEU A 23 15.24 -17.53 -11.68
CA LEU A 23 16.69 -17.70 -11.73
C LEU A 23 17.12 -19.05 -12.31
N ALA A 24 16.36 -20.12 -12.03
CA ALA A 24 16.64 -21.43 -12.60
C ALA A 24 16.45 -21.48 -14.13
N ARG A 25 15.57 -20.63 -14.68
CA ARG A 25 15.26 -20.62 -16.11
C ARG A 25 15.99 -19.51 -16.88
N PHE A 26 16.15 -18.35 -16.26
CA PHE A 26 16.70 -17.14 -16.86
C PHE A 26 17.80 -16.54 -15.97
N PRO A 27 18.91 -17.26 -15.72
CA PRO A 27 19.93 -16.84 -14.76
C PRO A 27 20.59 -15.50 -15.13
N ASP A 28 20.76 -15.23 -16.42
CA ASP A 28 21.41 -14.01 -16.91
C ASP A 28 20.42 -12.85 -17.15
N ALA A 29 19.11 -13.07 -16.99
CA ALA A 29 18.11 -12.04 -17.22
C ALA A 29 17.93 -11.13 -16.00
N GLY A 30 17.68 -9.84 -16.26
CA GLY A 30 17.37 -8.86 -15.21
C GLY A 30 16.11 -9.17 -14.39
N LEU A 31 15.25 -10.07 -14.88
CA LEU A 31 13.97 -10.41 -14.26
C LEU A 31 14.13 -10.98 -12.83
N GLY A 32 15.16 -11.80 -12.59
CA GLY A 32 15.42 -12.36 -11.25
C GLY A 32 15.80 -11.28 -10.24
N LYS A 33 16.48 -10.22 -10.69
CA LYS A 33 16.83 -9.05 -9.87
C LYS A 33 15.58 -8.25 -9.52
N VAL A 34 14.72 -7.97 -10.50
CA VAL A 34 13.42 -7.28 -10.27
C VAL A 34 12.53 -8.06 -9.29
N CYS A 35 12.48 -9.38 -9.42
CA CYS A 35 11.73 -10.22 -8.47
C CYS A 35 12.34 -10.17 -7.05
N GLY A 36 13.67 -10.08 -6.95
CA GLY A 36 14.36 -9.86 -5.67
C GLY A 36 14.04 -8.52 -5.04
N GLU A 37 14.01 -7.44 -5.81
CA GLU A 37 13.58 -6.13 -5.34
C GLU A 37 12.12 -6.15 -4.87
N LEU A 38 11.22 -6.82 -5.61
CA LEU A 38 9.83 -7.00 -5.20
C LEU A 38 9.73 -7.81 -3.89
N GLN A 39 10.57 -8.82 -3.68
CA GLN A 39 10.64 -9.57 -2.43
C GLN A 39 11.12 -8.69 -1.26
N SER A 40 12.11 -7.83 -1.49
CA SER A 40 12.57 -6.87 -0.49
C SER A 40 11.47 -5.87 -0.12
N LEU A 41 10.78 -5.31 -1.12
CA LEU A 41 9.61 -4.45 -0.90
C LEU A 41 8.48 -5.16 -0.16
N ALA A 42 8.24 -6.44 -0.44
CA ALA A 42 7.26 -7.24 0.29
C ALA A 42 7.63 -7.40 1.78
N ARG A 43 8.92 -7.59 2.09
CA ARG A 43 9.41 -7.68 3.49
C ARG A 43 9.21 -6.35 4.22
N GLU A 44 9.57 -5.25 3.56
CA GLU A 44 9.37 -3.91 4.09
C GLU A 44 7.88 -3.59 4.28
N ALA A 45 7.03 -3.97 3.33
CA ALA A 45 5.59 -3.78 3.41
C ALA A 45 5.00 -4.51 4.61
N ASN A 46 5.38 -5.77 4.86
CA ASN A 46 4.95 -6.50 6.06
C ASN A 46 5.32 -5.76 7.35
N GLY A 47 6.55 -5.23 7.42
CA GLY A 47 7.01 -4.41 8.54
C GLY A 47 6.26 -3.08 8.68
N ARG A 48 5.91 -2.40 7.57
CA ARG A 48 5.15 -1.15 7.58
C ARG A 48 3.71 -1.39 8.03
N VAL A 49 3.02 -2.35 7.42
CA VAL A 49 1.62 -2.69 7.73
C VAL A 49 1.43 -3.07 9.20
N THR A 50 2.32 -3.89 9.76
CA THR A 50 2.27 -4.25 11.19
C THR A 50 2.45 -3.05 12.12
N ARG A 51 3.18 -1.99 11.70
CA ARG A 51 3.31 -0.73 12.45
C ARG A 51 2.07 0.16 12.30
N LEU A 52 1.42 0.18 11.14
CA LEU A 52 0.21 0.99 10.90
C LEU A 52 -0.92 0.65 11.87
N VAL A 53 -1.09 -0.64 12.20
CA VAL A 53 -2.09 -1.12 13.15
C VAL A 53 -1.82 -0.62 14.58
N ARG A 54 -0.55 -0.42 14.96
CA ARG A 54 -0.21 -0.07 16.34
C ARG A 54 -0.47 1.40 16.65
N PRO A 55 -1.00 1.74 17.84
CA PRO A 55 -1.19 3.13 18.23
C PRO A 55 0.16 3.82 18.45
N ILE A 56 0.27 5.10 18.06
CA ILE A 56 1.46 5.91 18.34
C ILE A 56 1.45 6.35 19.81
N ILE A 57 2.39 5.81 20.61
CA ILE A 57 2.41 6.00 22.07
C ILE A 57 2.44 7.49 22.46
N TRP A 58 3.25 8.31 21.77
CA TRP A 58 3.30 9.75 22.06
C TRP A 58 1.98 10.48 21.82
N VAL A 59 1.20 10.07 20.82
CA VAL A 59 -0.15 10.61 20.59
C VAL A 59 -1.08 10.20 21.72
N ARG A 60 -0.99 8.94 22.18
CA ARG A 60 -1.79 8.46 23.33
C ARG A 60 -1.46 9.22 24.61
N LEU A 61 -0.18 9.48 24.87
CA LEU A 61 0.25 10.32 25.99
C LEU A 61 -0.28 11.75 25.86
N GLY A 62 -0.21 12.35 24.66
CA GLY A 62 -0.75 13.68 24.38
C GLY A 62 -2.27 13.76 24.63
N VAL A 63 -3.03 12.76 24.18
CA VAL A 63 -4.48 12.68 24.42
C VAL A 63 -4.76 12.58 25.93
N GLY A 64 -4.02 11.73 26.65
CA GLY A 64 -4.13 11.63 28.11
C GLY A 64 -3.85 12.95 28.81
N LEU A 65 -2.83 13.70 28.37
CA LEU A 65 -2.48 15.01 28.90
C LEU A 65 -3.59 16.05 28.66
N VAL A 66 -4.16 16.10 27.45
CA VAL A 66 -5.26 17.01 27.10
C VAL A 66 -6.49 16.73 27.97
N ILE A 67 -6.84 15.45 28.15
CA ILE A 67 -7.97 15.06 29.01
C ILE A 67 -7.68 15.43 30.48
N LEU A 68 -6.49 15.13 30.99
CA LEU A 68 -6.10 15.46 32.36
C LEU A 68 -6.14 16.97 32.63
N ALA A 69 -5.61 17.78 31.71
CA ALA A 69 -5.66 19.23 31.79
C ALA A 69 -7.12 19.73 31.78
N GLY A 70 -7.97 19.14 30.94
CA GLY A 70 -9.40 19.40 30.91
C GLY A 70 -10.08 19.13 32.26
N LEU A 71 -9.81 17.98 32.87
CA LEU A 71 -10.35 17.61 34.19
C LEU A 71 -9.88 18.55 35.30
N ILE A 72 -8.60 18.93 35.29
CA ILE A 72 -8.05 19.90 36.25
C ILE A 72 -8.74 21.25 36.10
N MET A 73 -8.87 21.77 34.88
CA MET A 73 -9.57 23.04 34.60
C MET A 73 -11.03 22.99 35.03
N ALA A 74 -11.74 21.89 34.74
CA ALA A 74 -13.12 21.69 35.21
C ALA A 74 -13.22 21.71 36.73
N GLY A 75 -12.31 21.02 37.43
CA GLY A 75 -12.26 20.99 38.89
C GLY A 75 -12.01 22.37 39.51
N ILE A 76 -11.12 23.18 38.91
CA ILE A 76 -10.88 24.57 39.32
C ILE A 76 -12.14 25.41 39.08
N GLY A 77 -12.77 25.29 37.91
CA GLY A 77 -14.00 26.01 37.57
C GLY A 77 -15.16 25.72 38.53
N LEU A 78 -15.38 24.45 38.89
CA LEU A 78 -16.39 24.06 39.88
C LEU A 78 -16.12 24.65 41.27
N ARG A 79 -14.86 24.74 41.69
CA ARG A 79 -14.50 25.40 42.95
C ARG A 79 -14.77 26.90 42.92
N ALA A 80 -14.51 27.56 41.79
CA ALA A 80 -14.78 28.98 41.63
C ALA A 80 -16.28 29.29 41.68
N LEU A 81 -17.12 28.50 41.00
CA LEU A 81 -18.58 28.66 41.04
C LEU A 81 -19.17 28.50 42.45
N ASN A 82 -18.63 27.56 43.26
CA ASN A 82 -19.04 27.40 44.65
C ASN A 82 -18.70 28.60 45.54
N LEU A 83 -17.70 29.42 45.18
CA LEU A 83 -17.32 30.62 45.93
C LEU A 83 -18.21 31.83 45.56
N GLU A 84 -18.63 31.95 44.30
CA GLU A 84 -19.44 33.08 43.79
C GLU A 84 -20.96 32.89 43.96
N ALA A 85 -21.43 31.66 44.20
CA ALA A 85 -22.85 31.36 44.42
C ALA A 85 -23.50 32.13 45.61
N HIS A 86 -22.71 32.86 46.41
CA HIS A 86 -23.19 33.66 47.54
C HIS A 86 -23.77 35.03 47.14
N GLU A 87 -23.58 35.52 45.90
CA GLU A 87 -23.98 36.89 45.52
C GLU A 87 -24.94 37.02 44.32
N THR A 88 -24.97 36.11 43.32
CA THR A 88 -25.95 36.16 42.20
C THR A 88 -26.17 34.81 41.48
N GLU A 89 -27.24 34.09 41.85
CA GLU A 89 -27.44 32.68 41.50
C GLU A 89 -27.66 32.42 39.99
N MET A 90 -28.50 33.20 39.27
CA MET A 90 -28.78 32.95 37.84
C MET A 90 -27.61 33.26 36.89
N LEU A 91 -26.83 34.32 37.15
CA LEU A 91 -25.70 34.69 36.29
C LEU A 91 -24.56 33.67 36.40
N SER A 92 -24.29 33.15 37.60
CA SER A 92 -23.26 32.14 37.84
C SER A 92 -23.53 30.82 37.08
N VAL A 93 -24.79 30.40 36.99
CA VAL A 93 -25.19 29.18 36.29
C VAL A 93 -24.96 29.31 34.78
N VAL A 94 -25.33 30.45 34.18
CA VAL A 94 -25.14 30.70 32.75
C VAL A 94 -23.65 30.74 32.40
N SER A 95 -22.83 31.45 33.20
CA SER A 95 -21.37 31.50 33.00
C SER A 95 -20.69 30.15 33.20
N GLY A 96 -21.17 29.34 34.15
CA GLY A 96 -20.69 27.97 34.35
C GLY A 96 -20.99 27.07 33.15
N LEU A 97 -22.19 27.17 32.57
CA LEU A 97 -22.57 26.43 31.37
C LEU A 97 -21.71 26.85 30.16
N GLU A 98 -21.56 28.15 29.93
CA GLU A 98 -20.72 28.68 28.85
C GLU A 98 -19.27 28.18 28.98
N SER A 99 -18.71 28.24 30.19
CA SER A 99 -17.35 27.77 30.47
C SER A 99 -17.21 26.26 30.25
N ALA A 100 -18.20 25.47 30.64
CA ALA A 100 -18.21 24.03 30.43
C ALA A 100 -18.25 23.68 28.93
N VAL A 101 -19.06 24.38 28.14
CA VAL A 101 -19.11 24.20 26.68
C VAL A 101 -17.77 24.58 26.04
N ASN A 102 -17.18 25.72 26.41
CA ASN A 102 -15.88 26.14 25.88
C ASN A 102 -14.77 25.12 26.23
N LEU A 103 -14.74 24.65 27.47
CA LEU A 103 -13.77 23.64 27.89
C LEU A 103 -13.96 22.32 27.13
N MET A 104 -15.22 21.88 26.95
CA MET A 104 -15.54 20.69 26.17
C MET A 104 -15.10 20.83 24.72
N LEU A 105 -15.33 21.99 24.11
CA LEU A 105 -14.88 22.28 22.74
C LEU A 105 -13.35 22.25 22.62
N VAL A 106 -12.62 22.88 23.56
CA VAL A 106 -11.15 22.91 23.54
C VAL A 106 -10.55 21.51 23.74
N VAL A 107 -11.05 20.75 24.72
CA VAL A 107 -10.60 19.37 24.96
C VAL A 107 -10.95 18.49 23.75
N GLY A 108 -12.18 18.58 23.25
CA GLY A 108 -12.64 17.84 22.07
C GLY A 108 -11.80 18.13 20.83
N ALA A 109 -11.53 19.42 20.56
CA ALA A 109 -10.65 19.84 19.48
C ALA A 109 -9.22 19.31 19.66
N GLY A 110 -8.66 19.39 20.87
CA GLY A 110 -7.32 18.87 21.17
C GLY A 110 -7.20 17.37 20.93
N VAL A 111 -8.16 16.58 21.41
CA VAL A 111 -8.21 15.12 21.17
C VAL A 111 -8.34 14.83 19.67
N TYR A 112 -9.29 15.48 19.00
CA TYR A 112 -9.51 15.32 17.56
C TYR A 112 -8.27 15.67 16.73
N SER A 113 -7.58 16.78 17.05
CA SER A 113 -6.37 17.20 16.37
C SER A 113 -5.23 16.18 16.52
N LEU A 114 -5.05 15.61 17.72
CA LEU A 114 -4.03 14.60 17.99
C LEU A 114 -4.32 13.28 17.28
N THR A 115 -5.56 12.78 17.33
CA THR A 115 -5.94 11.55 16.62
C THR A 115 -5.89 11.74 15.10
N SER A 116 -6.26 12.93 14.60
CA SER A 116 -6.13 13.26 13.18
C SER A 116 -4.66 13.34 12.74
N LEU A 117 -3.77 13.83 13.60
CA LEU A 117 -2.34 13.86 13.32
C LEU A 117 -1.77 12.43 13.22
N GLU A 118 -2.16 11.53 14.12
CA GLU A 118 -1.79 10.10 14.05
C GLU A 118 -2.20 9.49 12.70
N ALA A 119 -3.45 9.72 12.27
CA ALA A 119 -3.94 9.23 10.99
C ALA A 119 -3.12 9.77 9.81
N ARG A 120 -2.81 11.08 9.79
CA ARG A 120 -1.99 11.69 8.73
C ARG A 120 -0.57 11.12 8.66
N VAL A 121 0.06 10.91 9.82
CA VAL A 121 1.42 10.32 9.89
C VAL A 121 1.42 8.89 9.36
N LYS A 122 0.44 8.08 9.77
CA LYS A 122 0.27 6.70 9.28
C LYS A 122 -0.03 6.65 7.78
N ARG A 123 -0.90 7.53 7.30
CA ARG A 123 -1.21 7.67 5.87
C ARG A 123 0.02 7.97 5.05
N HIS A 124 0.89 8.87 5.52
CA HIS A 124 2.13 9.19 4.82
C HIS A 124 3.06 7.97 4.68
N ASP A 125 3.22 7.17 5.75
CA ASP A 125 4.02 5.93 5.71
C ASP A 125 3.41 4.89 4.74
N ALA A 126 2.08 4.71 4.79
CA ALA A 126 1.36 3.82 3.87
C ALA A 126 1.51 4.24 2.40
N MET A 127 1.34 5.54 2.11
CA MET A 127 1.47 6.09 0.75
C MET A 127 2.88 5.93 0.21
N THR A 128 3.90 6.08 1.05
CA THR A 128 5.30 5.82 0.67
C THR A 128 5.47 4.38 0.16
N GLY A 129 4.94 3.40 0.90
CA GLY A 129 4.96 2.00 0.50
C GLY A 129 4.19 1.72 -0.79
N LEU A 130 3.00 2.31 -0.96
CA LEU A 130 2.21 2.19 -2.18
C LEU A 130 2.94 2.83 -3.38
N HIS A 131 3.62 3.95 -3.21
CA HIS A 131 4.42 4.57 -4.27
C HIS A 131 5.59 3.71 -4.71
N GLU A 132 6.29 3.06 -3.78
CA GLU A 132 7.35 2.09 -4.10
C GLU A 132 6.79 0.89 -4.89
N LEU A 133 5.62 0.37 -4.49
CA LEU A 133 4.93 -0.70 -5.22
C LEU A 133 4.54 -0.29 -6.65
N ARG A 134 4.03 0.93 -6.82
CA ARG A 134 3.74 1.48 -8.15
C ARG A 134 5.01 1.57 -9.01
N SER A 135 6.12 2.01 -8.42
CA SER A 135 7.41 2.10 -9.10
C SER A 135 7.88 0.74 -9.61
N ILE A 136 7.89 -0.30 -8.75
CA ILE A 136 8.34 -1.65 -9.16
C ILE A 136 7.40 -2.26 -10.21
N ILE A 137 6.09 -1.98 -10.17
CA ILE A 137 5.15 -2.39 -11.23
C ILE A 137 5.54 -1.80 -12.58
N HIS A 138 5.91 -0.52 -12.63
CA HIS A 138 6.41 0.09 -13.86
C HIS A 138 7.77 -0.47 -14.29
N VAL A 139 8.66 -0.82 -13.36
CA VAL A 139 9.92 -1.50 -13.69
C VAL A 139 9.68 -2.89 -14.29
N ILE A 140 8.68 -3.62 -13.80
CA ILE A 140 8.24 -4.90 -14.38
C ILE A 140 7.76 -4.68 -15.83
N ASP A 141 6.94 -3.64 -16.07
CA ASP A 141 6.48 -3.26 -17.41
C ASP A 141 7.65 -2.89 -18.35
N MET A 142 8.64 -2.13 -17.86
CA MET A 142 9.85 -1.80 -18.63
C MET A 142 10.62 -3.06 -19.07
N HIS A 143 10.66 -4.10 -18.23
CA HIS A 143 11.28 -5.37 -18.58
C HIS A 143 10.54 -6.13 -19.68
N GLN A 144 9.31 -5.75 -20.01
CA GLN A 144 8.48 -6.32 -21.08
C GLN A 144 8.57 -5.57 -22.41
N LEU A 145 9.11 -4.34 -22.44
CA LEU A 145 9.09 -3.49 -23.65
C LEU A 145 9.76 -4.14 -24.86
N THR A 146 10.88 -4.83 -24.64
CA THR A 146 11.60 -5.51 -25.73
C THR A 146 11.10 -6.94 -25.97
N LYS A 147 10.04 -7.38 -25.28
CA LYS A 147 9.50 -8.75 -25.30
C LYS A 147 8.20 -8.71 -26.10
N ASP A 148 8.35 -8.33 -27.37
CA ASP A 148 7.25 -8.10 -28.30
C ASP A 148 7.13 -9.29 -29.28
N PRO A 149 5.97 -9.97 -29.35
CA PRO A 149 5.75 -11.08 -30.28
C PRO A 149 5.95 -10.72 -31.75
N VAL A 150 5.71 -9.46 -32.15
CA VAL A 150 5.81 -9.04 -33.56
C VAL A 150 7.26 -9.10 -34.07
N MET A 151 8.24 -9.02 -33.14
CA MET A 151 9.66 -9.17 -33.47
C MET A 151 10.05 -10.59 -33.92
N LEU A 152 9.20 -11.60 -33.69
CA LEU A 152 9.47 -12.99 -34.10
C LEU A 152 9.33 -13.20 -35.63
N GLY A 153 8.77 -12.25 -36.39
CA GLY A 153 8.54 -12.37 -37.84
C GLY A 153 8.85 -11.13 -38.69
N GLY A 154 9.30 -10.02 -38.09
CA GLY A 154 9.57 -8.77 -38.81
C GLY A 154 10.99 -8.65 -39.39
N ALA A 155 11.16 -7.83 -40.43
CA ALA A 155 12.48 -7.48 -40.97
C ALA A 155 13.31 -6.71 -39.92
N ARG A 156 14.50 -7.23 -39.58
CA ARG A 156 15.34 -6.70 -38.51
C ARG A 156 16.30 -5.63 -39.02
N THR A 157 16.61 -4.66 -38.15
CA THR A 157 17.69 -3.69 -38.36
C THR A 157 18.88 -4.02 -37.46
N GLN A 158 20.05 -3.43 -37.73
CA GLN A 158 21.27 -3.64 -36.91
C GLN A 158 21.11 -3.16 -35.45
N VAL A 159 20.11 -2.32 -35.16
CA VAL A 159 19.84 -1.75 -33.83
C VAL A 159 18.60 -2.40 -33.18
N SER A 160 17.94 -3.35 -33.85
CA SER A 160 16.83 -4.10 -33.26
C SER A 160 17.33 -4.86 -32.01
N PRO A 161 16.55 -4.89 -30.90
CA PRO A 161 16.93 -5.62 -29.70
C PRO A 161 17.29 -7.08 -30.01
N ASP A 162 18.30 -7.59 -29.30
CA ASP A 162 18.77 -8.96 -29.51
C ASP A 162 17.73 -9.97 -29.00
N HIS A 163 17.34 -10.93 -29.83
CA HIS A 163 16.22 -11.84 -29.53
C HIS A 163 16.79 -13.22 -29.21
N LYS A 164 17.18 -13.41 -27.95
CA LYS A 164 17.80 -14.66 -27.48
C LYS A 164 16.80 -15.69 -26.95
N LEU A 165 15.51 -15.35 -26.88
CA LEU A 165 14.48 -16.21 -26.30
C LEU A 165 13.72 -16.95 -27.41
N SER A 166 13.58 -18.26 -27.26
CA SER A 166 12.63 -19.05 -28.03
C SER A 166 11.18 -18.63 -27.71
N PRO A 167 10.20 -18.95 -28.57
CA PRO A 167 8.79 -18.67 -28.29
C PRO A 167 8.31 -19.22 -26.93
N PHE A 168 8.72 -20.43 -26.58
CA PHE A 168 8.41 -21.04 -25.28
C PHE A 168 9.02 -20.25 -24.10
N GLU A 169 10.28 -19.84 -24.23
CA GLU A 169 10.96 -19.02 -23.21
C GLU A 169 10.33 -17.64 -23.08
N LEU A 170 9.93 -17.02 -24.19
CA LEU A 170 9.24 -15.74 -24.19
C LEU A 170 7.90 -15.81 -23.44
N VAL A 171 7.09 -16.85 -23.69
CA VAL A 171 5.85 -17.10 -22.94
C VAL A 171 6.14 -17.23 -21.45
N ARG A 172 7.16 -18.01 -21.07
CA ARG A 172 7.51 -18.21 -19.66
C ARG A 172 8.03 -16.95 -18.97
N TYR A 173 8.80 -16.13 -19.70
CA TYR A 173 9.25 -14.84 -19.22
C TYR A 173 8.06 -13.91 -18.92
N LEU A 174 7.11 -13.84 -19.86
CA LEU A 174 5.90 -13.04 -19.74
C LEU A 174 4.98 -13.54 -18.61
N ASP A 175 4.82 -14.86 -18.47
CA ASP A 175 4.10 -15.47 -17.34
C ASP A 175 4.66 -15.00 -15.99
N TYR A 176 5.99 -15.06 -15.81
CA TYR A 176 6.62 -14.59 -14.57
C TYR A 176 6.40 -13.11 -14.31
N CYS A 177 6.38 -12.27 -15.36
CA CYS A 177 5.98 -10.87 -15.22
C CYS A 177 4.53 -10.74 -14.72
N SER A 178 3.59 -11.51 -15.27
CA SER A 178 2.19 -11.51 -14.82
C SER A 178 2.05 -12.00 -13.37
N GLU A 179 2.78 -13.04 -12.97
CA GLU A 179 2.83 -13.53 -11.59
C GLU A 179 3.33 -12.44 -10.62
N MET A 180 4.41 -11.73 -10.97
CA MET A 180 4.91 -10.60 -10.17
C MET A 180 3.88 -9.47 -10.06
N LEU A 181 3.23 -9.07 -11.16
CA LEU A 181 2.17 -8.05 -11.13
C LEU A 181 1.02 -8.46 -10.20
N SER A 182 0.60 -9.74 -10.27
CA SER A 182 -0.44 -10.28 -9.39
C SER A 182 -0.05 -10.27 -7.91
N LEU A 183 1.23 -10.48 -7.60
CA LEU A 183 1.75 -10.39 -6.23
C LEU A 183 1.87 -8.94 -5.77
N SER A 184 2.30 -8.01 -6.63
CA SER A 184 2.32 -6.57 -6.33
C SER A 184 0.92 -6.03 -5.99
N GLY A 185 -0.12 -6.47 -6.70
CA GLY A 185 -1.52 -6.12 -6.36
C GLY A 185 -1.91 -6.60 -4.95
N LYS A 186 -1.53 -7.83 -4.58
CA LYS A 186 -1.78 -8.35 -3.22
C LYS A 186 -1.02 -7.58 -2.13
N LEU A 187 0.19 -7.11 -2.44
CA LEU A 187 0.95 -6.25 -1.53
C LEU A 187 0.28 -4.89 -1.33
N ALA A 188 -0.32 -4.32 -2.38
CA ALA A 188 -1.09 -3.08 -2.26
C ALA A 188 -2.33 -3.30 -1.38
N ALA A 189 -3.07 -4.38 -1.60
CA ALA A 189 -4.24 -4.73 -0.80
C ALA A 189 -3.94 -4.95 0.69
N LEU A 190 -2.72 -5.39 1.05
CA LEU A 190 -2.30 -5.50 2.47
C LEU A 190 -2.35 -4.16 3.20
N TYR A 191 -2.00 -3.05 2.53
CA TYR A 191 -2.07 -1.72 3.15
C TYR A 191 -3.52 -1.31 3.46
N ALA A 192 -4.45 -1.61 2.55
CA ALA A 192 -5.87 -1.29 2.72
C ALA A 192 -6.58 -2.21 3.73
N GLN A 193 -6.13 -3.45 3.89
CA GLN A 193 -6.75 -4.42 4.80
C GLN A 193 -6.65 -4.01 6.27
N ASP A 194 -5.46 -3.59 6.70
CA ASP A 194 -5.14 -3.41 8.11
C ASP A 194 -5.20 -1.93 8.54
N PHE A 195 -5.33 -1.00 7.59
CA PHE A 195 -5.47 0.44 7.83
C PHE A 195 -6.66 1.03 7.08
N ASN A 196 -7.76 1.27 7.80
CA ASN A 196 -9.02 1.80 7.26
C ASN A 196 -8.96 3.33 7.05
N ASP A 197 -8.13 3.77 6.11
CA ASP A 197 -8.04 5.17 5.67
C ASP A 197 -8.47 5.27 4.20
N PRO A 198 -9.48 6.10 3.85
CA PRO A 198 -10.03 6.14 2.49
C PRO A 198 -8.99 6.42 1.41
N ASP A 199 -8.03 7.31 1.67
CA ASP A 199 -7.01 7.67 0.68
C ASP A 199 -6.06 6.49 0.40
N VAL A 200 -5.76 5.68 1.43
CA VAL A 200 -4.92 4.48 1.30
C VAL A 200 -5.66 3.37 0.56
N ILE A 201 -6.95 3.19 0.84
CA ILE A 201 -7.81 2.22 0.15
C ILE A 201 -7.89 2.55 -1.34
N ASP A 202 -8.14 3.82 -1.68
CA ASP A 202 -8.22 4.27 -3.07
C ASP A 202 -6.88 4.08 -3.80
N ALA A 203 -5.76 4.50 -3.17
CA ALA A 203 -4.44 4.35 -3.76
C ALA A 203 -4.01 2.88 -3.94
N ALA A 204 -4.42 1.99 -3.03
CA ALA A 204 -4.19 0.55 -3.17
C ALA A 204 -5.00 -0.03 -4.34
N SER A 205 -6.29 0.35 -4.45
CA SER A 205 -7.16 -0.05 -5.55
C SER A 205 -6.62 0.41 -6.91
N ASP A 206 -6.09 1.64 -7.01
CA ASP A 206 -5.44 2.13 -8.23
C ASP A 206 -4.24 1.26 -8.65
N ILE A 207 -3.46 0.80 -7.68
CA ILE A 207 -2.31 -0.07 -7.93
C ILE A 207 -2.75 -1.47 -8.36
N GLU A 208 -3.81 -2.02 -7.74
CA GLU A 208 -4.41 -3.29 -8.15
C GLU A 208 -4.95 -3.21 -9.58
N GLN A 209 -5.60 -2.10 -9.94
CA GLN A 209 -6.10 -1.86 -11.29
C GLN A 209 -4.95 -1.73 -12.30
N LEU A 210 -3.89 -0.99 -11.96
CA LEU A 210 -2.68 -0.88 -12.79
C LEU A 210 -2.05 -2.25 -13.04
N ALA A 211 -1.85 -3.05 -11.99
CA ALA A 211 -1.30 -4.39 -12.10
C ALA A 211 -2.17 -5.31 -12.96
N THR A 212 -3.49 -5.24 -12.80
CA THR A 212 -4.45 -6.00 -13.59
C THR A 212 -4.40 -5.63 -15.07
N ASN A 213 -4.41 -4.33 -15.38
CA ASN A 213 -4.36 -3.83 -16.75
C ASN A 213 -3.05 -4.22 -17.46
N LEU A 214 -1.92 -4.14 -16.78
CA LEU A 214 -0.63 -4.59 -17.32
C LEU A 214 -0.61 -6.11 -17.51
N SER A 215 -1.16 -6.87 -16.56
CA SER A 215 -1.26 -8.33 -16.68
C SER A 215 -2.12 -8.75 -17.89
N GLN A 216 -3.21 -8.03 -18.18
CA GLN A 216 -4.02 -8.26 -19.37
C GLN A 216 -3.23 -8.01 -20.66
N LYS A 217 -2.42 -6.94 -20.73
CA LYS A 217 -1.52 -6.69 -21.87
C LYS A 217 -0.48 -7.78 -22.05
N VAL A 218 0.06 -8.32 -20.95
CA VAL A 218 0.98 -9.47 -20.97
C VAL A 218 0.29 -10.71 -21.56
N TRP A 219 -0.94 -11.00 -21.12
CA TRP A 219 -1.71 -12.11 -21.66
C TRP A 219 -1.99 -11.96 -23.16
N GLN A 220 -2.29 -10.76 -23.64
CA GLN A 220 -2.43 -10.50 -25.08
C GLN A 220 -1.14 -10.84 -25.83
N LYS A 221 0.03 -10.46 -25.31
CA LYS A 221 1.34 -10.82 -25.92
C LYS A 221 1.53 -12.34 -25.96
N ILE A 222 1.23 -13.05 -24.87
CA ILE A 222 1.34 -14.51 -24.79
C ILE A 222 0.47 -15.19 -25.85
N THR A 223 -0.80 -14.77 -25.99
CA THR A 223 -1.71 -15.33 -26.99
C THR A 223 -1.19 -15.16 -28.42
N ILE A 224 -0.61 -13.99 -28.74
CA ILE A 224 -0.01 -13.75 -30.06
C ILE A 224 1.18 -14.68 -30.29
N VAL A 225 2.09 -14.83 -29.32
CA VAL A 225 3.24 -15.75 -29.44
C VAL A 225 2.77 -17.18 -29.75
N GLN A 226 1.78 -17.66 -29.00
CA GLN A 226 1.24 -19.02 -29.16
C GLN A 226 0.60 -19.21 -30.53
N THR A 227 -0.23 -18.27 -30.97
CA THR A 227 -0.93 -18.35 -32.25
C THR A 227 0.06 -18.30 -33.42
N SER A 228 1.06 -17.42 -33.38
CA SER A 228 2.10 -17.34 -34.41
C SER A 228 2.96 -18.61 -34.48
N HIS A 229 3.26 -19.21 -33.33
CA HIS A 229 4.01 -20.47 -33.27
C HIS A 229 3.19 -21.64 -33.85
N ASP A 230 1.91 -21.74 -33.52
CA ASP A 230 1.03 -22.81 -34.01
C ASP A 230 0.84 -22.74 -35.53
N ILE A 231 0.66 -21.53 -36.08
CA ILE A 231 0.62 -21.31 -37.54
C ILE A 231 1.92 -21.80 -38.18
N ALA A 232 3.08 -21.42 -37.64
CA ALA A 232 4.37 -21.82 -38.18
C ALA A 232 4.65 -23.33 -38.07
N ALA A 233 4.08 -24.02 -37.08
CA ALA A 233 4.22 -25.48 -36.92
C ALA A 233 3.31 -26.29 -37.87
N THR A 234 2.29 -25.66 -38.45
CA THR A 234 1.32 -26.30 -39.36
C THR A 234 1.57 -26.01 -40.85
N ALA A 235 2.50 -25.09 -41.17
CA ALA A 235 2.91 -24.72 -42.53
C ALA A 235 4.15 -25.51 -42.98
#